data_AF-A0A965Y320-F1
#
_entry.id   AF-A0A965Y320-F1
#
_cell.length_a   1.000
_cell.length_b   1.000
_cell.length_c   1.000
_cell.angle_alpha   90.00
_cell.angle_beta   90.00
_cell.angle_gamma   90.00
#
_symmetry.space_group_name_H-M   'P 1'
#
loop_
_entity.id
_entity.type
_entity.pdbx_description
1 polymer ?
#
loop_
_entity_poly.entity_id
_entity_poly.type
_entity_poly.pdbx_seq_one_letter_code
_entity_poly.pdbx_strand_id
1 'polypeptide(L)'
;MFTIREFLRAEVKPALGCTEPGAVALAVARAREELKGKVDAVCAVVSDSIYKNGVDVGIPGTDGLRGNNVAASLSAFCGKSEYGLEVLKDCSRDH
;
A
#
# COMPACT_ATOMS: atom_id res chain seq x y z
N MET A 1 24.75 -21.06 12.63
CA MET A 1 24.77 -20.53 11.25
C MET A 1 23.38 -20.72 10.70
N PHE A 2 22.71 -19.64 10.29
CA PHE A 2 21.38 -19.75 9.70
C PHE A 2 21.47 -20.36 8.30
N THR A 3 20.46 -21.14 7.91
CA THR A 3 20.25 -21.48 6.51
C THR A 3 19.73 -20.25 5.75
N ILE A 4 19.92 -20.21 4.43
CA ILE A 4 19.38 -19.14 3.58
C ILE A 4 17.84 -19.03 3.74
N ARG A 5 17.15 -20.17 3.91
CA ARG A 5 15.69 -20.19 4.08
C ARG A 5 15.25 -19.53 5.38
N GLU A 6 15.97 -19.77 6.48
CA GLU A 6 15.69 -19.13 7.77
C GLU A 6 15.99 -17.64 7.72
N PHE A 7 17.09 -17.25 7.09
CA PHE A 7 17.45 -15.85 6.89
C PHE A 7 16.37 -15.10 6.08
N LEU A 8 15.95 -15.65 4.94
CA LEU A 8 14.91 -15.02 4.11
C LEU A 8 13.56 -14.92 4.85
N ARG A 9 13.20 -15.91 5.69
CA ARG A 9 11.99 -15.83 6.52
C ARG A 9 12.07 -14.74 7.59
N ALA A 10 13.26 -14.42 8.08
CA ALA A 10 13.47 -13.39 9.09
C ALA A 10 13.49 -11.99 8.46
N GLU A 11 14.19 -11.82 7.33
CA GLU A 11 14.52 -10.52 6.76
C GLU A 11 13.58 -10.06 5.63
N VAL A 12 12.81 -10.95 5.03
CA VAL A 12 11.92 -10.62 3.91
C VAL A 12 10.47 -10.64 4.35
N LYS A 13 9.71 -9.63 3.94
CA LYS A 13 8.26 -9.57 4.09
C LYS A 13 7.58 -9.65 2.72
N PRO A 14 6.46 -10.38 2.60
CA PRO A 14 5.64 -10.33 1.40
C PRO A 14 5.15 -8.91 1.11
N ALA A 15 4.97 -8.61 -0.16
CA ALA A 15 4.38 -7.37 -0.65
C ALA A 15 3.46 -7.69 -1.83
N LEU A 16 2.37 -6.93 -1.94
CA LEU A 16 1.46 -7.06 -3.06
C LEU A 16 1.78 -5.98 -4.10
N GLY A 17 2.52 -6.35 -5.15
CA GLY A 17 2.95 -5.42 -6.19
C GLY A 17 4.20 -4.62 -5.78
N CYS A 18 4.37 -3.41 -6.34
CA CYS A 18 5.53 -2.58 -6.02
C CYS A 18 5.38 -1.94 -4.64
N THR A 19 6.53 -1.78 -3.98
CA THR A 19 6.61 -1.34 -2.58
C THR A 19 6.26 0.12 -2.38
N GLU A 20 6.42 0.98 -3.39
CA GLU A 20 6.20 2.42 -3.27
C GLU A 20 4.71 2.77 -3.12
N PRO A 21 3.81 2.34 -4.04
CA PRO A 21 2.38 2.51 -3.80
C PRO A 21 1.90 1.72 -2.58
N GLY A 22 2.49 0.55 -2.31
CA GLY A 22 2.19 -0.25 -1.11
C GLY A 22 2.51 0.49 0.19
N ALA A 23 3.63 1.22 0.25
CA ALA A 23 4.02 2.03 1.40
C ALA A 23 3.09 3.23 1.59
N VAL A 24 2.71 3.91 0.49
CA VAL A 24 1.73 5.01 0.54
C VAL A 24 0.38 4.51 1.02
N ALA A 25 -0.11 3.40 0.47
CA ALA A 25 -1.36 2.77 0.89
C ALA A 25 -1.29 2.37 2.37
N LEU A 26 -0.21 1.72 2.82
CA LEU A 26 -0.04 1.32 4.22
C LEU A 26 -0.12 2.51 5.18
N ALA A 27 0.54 3.62 4.83
CA ALA A 27 0.46 4.85 5.62
C ALA A 27 -0.96 5.40 5.70
N VAL A 28 -1.70 5.38 4.58
CA VAL A 28 -3.08 5.87 4.52
C VAL A 28 -4.04 4.94 5.28
N ALA A 29 -3.91 3.62 5.15
CA ALA A 29 -4.71 2.66 5.91
C ALA A 29 -4.52 2.86 7.41
N ARG A 30 -3.27 3.01 7.86
CA ARG A 30 -3.00 3.24 9.28
C ARG A 30 -3.59 4.56 9.75
N ALA A 31 -3.41 5.64 8.99
CA ALA A 31 -4.01 6.93 9.31
C ALA A 31 -5.54 6.87 9.35
N ARG A 32 -6.17 6.11 8.43
CA ARG A 32 -7.62 5.90 8.40
C ARG A 32 -8.13 5.23 9.67
N GLU A 33 -7.43 4.22 10.18
CA GLU A 33 -7.81 3.49 11.40
C GLU A 33 -7.80 4.38 12.65
N GLU A 34 -6.97 5.43 12.68
CA GLU A 34 -6.92 6.40 13.79
C GLU A 34 -8.07 7.43 13.74
N LEU A 35 -8.71 7.60 12.59
CA LEU A 35 -9.77 8.60 12.40
C LEU A 35 -11.12 8.07 12.89
N LYS A 36 -11.84 8.92 13.62
CA LYS A 36 -13.26 8.70 13.94
C LYS A 36 -14.12 9.29 12.83
N GLY A 37 -14.56 8.47 11.89
CA GLY A 37 -15.54 8.87 10.86
C GLY A 37 -15.10 8.59 9.42
N LYS A 38 -15.59 9.42 8.49
CA LYS A 38 -15.30 9.32 7.06
C LYS A 38 -14.05 10.12 6.71
N VAL A 39 -13.37 9.73 5.63
CA VAL A 39 -12.25 10.47 5.06
C VAL A 39 -12.77 11.43 4.01
N ASP A 40 -12.53 12.72 4.20
CA ASP A 40 -12.90 13.76 3.22
C ASP A 40 -11.78 13.97 2.18
N ALA A 41 -10.51 13.90 2.61
CA ALA A 41 -9.35 14.07 1.73
C ALA A 41 -8.13 13.29 2.25
N VAL A 42 -7.23 12.94 1.32
CA VAL A 42 -5.93 12.32 1.62
C VAL A 42 -4.83 13.22 1.08
N CYS A 43 -3.88 13.60 1.94
CA CYS A 43 -2.66 14.29 1.56
C CYS A 43 -1.46 13.43 1.97
N ALA A 44 -0.70 12.93 0.99
CA ALA A 44 0.48 12.12 1.22
C ALA A 44 1.73 12.93 0.86
N VAL A 45 2.61 13.14 1.84
CA VAL A 45 3.94 13.71 1.62
C VAL A 45 4.92 12.55 1.49
N VAL A 46 5.63 12.51 0.37
CA VAL A 46 6.54 11.42 0.03
C VAL A 46 7.87 11.98 -0.45
N SER A 47 8.93 11.18 -0.41
CA SER A 47 10.20 11.54 -1.03
C SER A 47 10.13 11.44 -2.55
N ASP A 48 11.04 12.12 -3.24
CA ASP A 48 11.17 12.05 -4.71
C ASP A 48 11.27 10.61 -5.23
N SER A 49 11.93 9.73 -4.47
CA SER A 49 12.08 8.31 -4.81
C SER A 49 10.75 7.58 -4.76
N ILE A 50 9.95 7.74 -3.70
CA ILE A 50 8.62 7.14 -3.61
C ILE A 50 7.70 7.71 -4.68
N TYR A 51 7.77 9.03 -4.92
CA TYR A 51 7.00 9.69 -5.95
C TYR A 51 7.31 9.10 -7.34
N LYS A 52 8.55 9.22 -7.80
CA LYS A 52 8.94 8.86 -9.18
C LYS A 52 8.82 7.37 -9.47
N ASN A 53 9.09 6.51 -8.49
CA ASN A 53 9.03 5.06 -8.69
C ASN A 53 7.60 4.52 -8.63
N GLY A 54 6.69 5.21 -7.93
CA GLY A 54 5.31 4.76 -7.74
C GLY A 54 4.28 5.44 -8.63
N VAL A 55 4.61 6.56 -9.28
CA VAL A 55 3.65 7.37 -10.07
C VAL A 55 3.01 6.63 -11.24
N ASP A 56 3.72 5.70 -11.87
CA ASP A 56 3.22 4.91 -13.01
C ASP A 56 3.18 3.41 -12.71
N VAL A 57 3.04 3.01 -11.45
CA VAL A 57 2.89 1.59 -11.08
C VAL A 57 1.42 1.20 -11.09
N GLY A 58 1.11 0.06 -11.71
CA GLY A 58 -0.24 -0.50 -11.68
C GLY A 58 -0.68 -0.94 -10.28
N ILE A 59 -1.92 -0.60 -9.91
CA ILE A 59 -2.48 -0.92 -8.59
C ILE A 59 -3.31 -2.21 -8.68
N PRO A 60 -3.00 -3.24 -7.87
CA PRO A 60 -3.76 -4.48 -7.84
C PRO A 60 -5.26 -4.25 -7.60
N GLY A 61 -6.12 -5.01 -8.30
CA GLY A 61 -7.57 -4.94 -8.12
C GLY A 61 -8.29 -3.78 -8.83
N THR A 62 -7.57 -2.92 -9.56
CA THR A 62 -8.12 -1.66 -10.12
C THR A 62 -8.28 -1.62 -11.65
N ASP A 63 -8.30 -2.77 -12.33
CA ASP A 63 -8.46 -2.85 -13.80
C ASP A 63 -7.52 -1.95 -14.61
N GLY A 64 -6.29 -1.77 -14.10
CA GLY A 64 -5.24 -1.02 -14.79
C GLY A 64 -5.05 0.42 -14.32
N LEU A 65 -5.73 0.89 -13.27
CA LEU A 65 -5.36 2.16 -12.64
C LEU A 65 -3.93 2.10 -12.09
N ARG A 66 -3.27 3.26 -12.07
CA ARG A 66 -1.85 3.39 -11.76
C ARG A 66 -1.60 4.57 -10.84
N GLY A 67 -0.54 4.50 -10.05
CA GLY A 67 0.00 5.64 -9.33
C GLY A 67 -0.22 5.62 -7.82
N ASN A 68 0.67 6.31 -7.11
CA ASN A 68 0.63 6.50 -5.67
C ASN A 68 -0.68 7.14 -5.18
N ASN A 69 -1.24 8.06 -5.96
CA ASN A 69 -2.51 8.70 -5.66
C ASN A 69 -3.67 7.70 -5.68
N VAL A 70 -3.70 6.78 -6.66
CA VAL A 70 -4.73 5.73 -6.71
C VAL A 70 -4.59 4.79 -5.52
N ALA A 71 -3.37 4.35 -5.20
CA ALA A 71 -3.11 3.51 -4.03
C ALA A 71 -3.56 4.19 -2.73
N ALA A 72 -3.25 5.48 -2.56
CA ALA A 72 -3.67 6.29 -1.43
C ALA A 72 -5.20 6.35 -1.31
N SER A 73 -5.87 6.73 -2.40
CA SER A 73 -7.33 6.86 -2.43
C SER A 73 -8.01 5.52 -2.12
N LEU A 74 -7.63 4.45 -2.80
CA LEU A 74 -8.20 3.12 -2.60
C LEU A 74 -8.00 2.63 -1.15
N SER A 75 -6.79 2.82 -0.62
CA SER A 75 -6.46 2.41 0.73
C SER A 75 -7.24 3.17 1.80
N ALA A 76 -7.68 4.40 1.54
CA ALA A 76 -8.54 5.13 2.46
C ALA A 76 -9.93 4.51 2.62
N PHE A 77 -10.37 3.69 1.65
CA PHE A 77 -11.67 3.00 1.66
C PHE A 77 -11.58 1.53 2.07
N CYS A 78 -10.66 0.75 1.49
CA CYS A 78 -10.58 -0.71 1.68
C CYS A 78 -9.27 -1.22 2.29
N GLY A 79 -8.27 -0.35 2.49
CA GLY A 79 -6.96 -0.77 2.98
C GLY A 79 -6.98 -1.22 4.44
N LYS A 80 -6.20 -2.28 4.75
CA LYS A 80 -6.04 -2.80 6.12
C LYS A 80 -4.57 -2.81 6.53
N SER A 81 -4.19 -1.99 7.52
CA SER A 81 -2.77 -1.79 7.84
C SER A 81 -2.11 -3.02 8.45
N GLU A 82 -2.89 -3.92 9.05
CA GLU A 82 -2.44 -5.21 9.60
C GLU A 82 -1.75 -6.12 8.55
N TYR A 83 -1.99 -5.90 7.26
CA TYR A 83 -1.36 -6.68 6.18
C TYR A 83 0.00 -6.13 5.73
N GLY A 84 0.48 -5.02 6.31
CA GLY A 84 1.74 -4.41 5.92
C GLY A 84 1.76 -4.03 4.43
N LEU A 85 2.78 -4.46 3.68
CA LEU A 85 2.90 -4.16 2.24
C LEU A 85 1.91 -4.94 1.36
N GLU A 86 1.06 -5.78 1.96
CA GLU A 86 -0.08 -6.42 1.31
C GLU A 86 -1.42 -5.72 1.65
N VAL A 87 -1.37 -4.46 2.09
CA VAL A 87 -2.52 -3.63 2.53
C VAL A 87 -3.73 -3.61 1.59
N LEU A 88 -3.52 -3.82 0.27
CA LEU A 88 -4.58 -3.83 -0.75
C LEU A 88 -5.04 -5.24 -1.18
N LYS A 89 -4.61 -6.32 -0.51
CA LYS A 89 -4.85 -7.70 -0.98
C LYS A 89 -6.32 -8.10 -1.10
N ASP A 90 -7.19 -7.48 -0.31
CA ASP A 90 -8.62 -7.75 -0.32
C ASP A 90 -9.42 -6.75 -1.19
N CYS A 91 -8.74 -5.77 -1.80
CA CYS A 91 -9.40 -4.79 -2.65
C CYS A 91 -9.74 -5.41 -4.02
N SER A 92 -10.94 -5.11 -4.51
CA SER A 92 -11.56 -5.67 -5.71
C SER A 92 -12.31 -4.58 -6.47
N ARG A 93 -12.87 -4.91 -7.65
CA ARG A 93 -13.67 -3.98 -8.47
C ARG A 93 -14.91 -3.41 -7.77
N ASP A 94 -15.38 -4.06 -6.71
CA ASP A 94 -16.61 -3.67 -6.01
C ASP A 94 -16.35 -2.57 -4.95
N HIS A 95 -15.09 -2.20 -4.75
CA HIS A 95 -14.67 -1.10 -3.87
C HIS A 95 -14.47 0.19 -4.67
#